data_AF-A0A2G9RNB4-F1
#
_entry.id   AF-A0A2G9RNB4-F1
#
_cell.length_a   1.000
_cell.length_b   1.000
_cell.length_c   1.000
_cell.angle_alpha   90.00
_cell.angle_beta   90.00
_cell.angle_gamma   90.00
#
_symmetry.space_group_name_H-M   'P 1'
#
loop_
_entity.id
_entity.type
_entity.pdbx_description
1 polymer ?
#
loop_
_entity_poly.entity_id
_entity_poly.type
_entity_poly.pdbx_seq_one_letter_code
_entity_poly.pdbx_strand_id
1 'polypeptide(L)'
;MSLEQCKIGMVPSFPSGFVLQNKWRPAFCHLANFARHEQMYTCFKDKMIHLIGDSTVHQWYLYLEKTFEGLKHFDLHRTGLESMALSVDLQRNIRLQWKKHSHPFVAVNKSYFVKDDLYVSEQIDQLEGGPHYVVVICLGQNFRPFPIHLFIKRVINVRKALERLFLRSPDTKETKLEANTLM
;
A
#
# COMPACT_ATOMS: atom_id res chain seq x y z
N MET A 1 -23.11 -0.96 -25.64
CA MET A 1 -22.05 0.02 -25.33
C MET A 1 -20.88 -0.73 -24.73
N SER A 2 -19.68 -0.58 -25.28
CA SER A 2 -18.45 -1.14 -24.69
C SER A 2 -17.99 -0.27 -23.52
N LEU A 3 -17.67 -0.86 -22.37
CA LEU A 3 -17.06 -0.13 -21.26
C LEU A 3 -15.64 0.30 -21.66
N GLU A 4 -15.21 1.46 -21.20
CA GLU A 4 -13.84 1.93 -21.43
C GLU A 4 -12.83 1.28 -20.47
N GLN A 5 -11.54 1.41 -20.80
CA GLN A 5 -10.45 0.95 -19.95
C GLN A 5 -10.38 1.76 -18.65
N CYS A 6 -10.20 1.10 -17.50
CA CYS A 6 -10.12 1.78 -16.21
C CYS A 6 -8.95 2.78 -16.17
N LYS A 7 -9.21 4.00 -15.69
CA LYS A 7 -8.26 5.11 -15.52
C LYS A 7 -8.32 5.64 -14.09
N ILE A 8 -7.23 6.27 -13.66
CA ILE A 8 -7.18 6.96 -12.36
C ILE A 8 -8.17 8.13 -12.40
N GLY A 9 -8.92 8.33 -11.30
CA GLY A 9 -9.90 9.41 -11.16
C GLY A 9 -11.30 9.09 -11.68
N MET A 10 -11.54 7.87 -12.17
CA MET A 10 -12.90 7.44 -12.50
C MET A 10 -13.78 7.34 -11.25
N VAL A 11 -15.03 7.78 -11.36
CA VAL A 11 -16.01 7.67 -10.29
C VAL A 11 -16.68 6.29 -10.36
N PRO A 12 -16.59 5.46 -9.31
CA PRO A 12 -17.24 4.16 -9.31
C PRO A 12 -18.78 4.30 -9.26
N SER A 13 -19.48 3.47 -10.04
CA SER A 13 -20.94 3.32 -9.93
C SER A 13 -21.32 2.56 -8.64
N PHE A 14 -22.58 2.62 -8.22
CA PHE A 14 -23.12 1.70 -7.21
C PHE A 14 -24.12 0.72 -7.88
N PRO A 15 -23.86 -0.61 -7.85
CA PRO A 15 -22.70 -1.29 -7.28
C PRO A 15 -21.41 -1.03 -8.09
N SER A 16 -20.25 -1.09 -7.41
CA SER A 16 -18.93 -0.81 -8.03
C SER A 16 -18.42 -1.95 -8.91
N GLY A 17 -18.97 -3.15 -8.76
CA GLY A 17 -18.54 -4.35 -9.47
C GLY A 17 -18.93 -5.64 -8.76
N PHE A 18 -18.40 -6.75 -9.24
CA PHE A 18 -18.60 -8.09 -8.69
C PHE A 18 -17.36 -8.95 -8.87
N VAL A 19 -17.25 -10.02 -8.09
CA VAL A 19 -16.20 -11.03 -8.27
C VAL A 19 -16.76 -12.18 -9.11
N LEU A 20 -16.07 -12.55 -10.18
CA LEU A 20 -16.41 -13.70 -11.00
C LEU A 20 -15.13 -14.46 -11.34
N GLN A 21 -15.09 -15.77 -11.07
CA GLN A 21 -13.93 -16.64 -11.32
C GLN A 21 -12.63 -16.11 -10.69
N ASN A 22 -12.69 -15.73 -9.40
CA ASN A 22 -11.58 -15.14 -8.65
C ASN A 22 -10.99 -13.85 -9.26
N LYS A 23 -11.75 -13.16 -10.11
CA LYS A 23 -11.37 -11.87 -10.69
C LYS A 23 -12.38 -10.81 -10.31
N TRP A 24 -11.91 -9.69 -9.78
CA TRP A 24 -12.71 -8.48 -9.60
C TRP A 24 -13.09 -7.93 -10.98
N ARG A 25 -14.38 -7.63 -11.19
CA ARG A 25 -14.91 -7.03 -12.42
C ARG A 25 -15.64 -5.74 -12.05
N PRO A 26 -15.05 -4.56 -12.32
CA PRO A 26 -15.72 -3.30 -12.12
C PRO A 26 -16.96 -3.19 -13.01
N ALA A 27 -18.03 -2.59 -12.50
CA ALA A 27 -19.27 -2.39 -13.25
C ALA A 27 -19.17 -1.22 -14.26
N PHE A 28 -18.19 -0.33 -14.08
CA PHE A 28 -18.08 0.95 -14.80
C PHE A 28 -16.85 1.02 -15.74
N CYS A 29 -15.96 0.03 -15.73
CA CYS A 29 -14.78 0.01 -16.59
C CYS A 29 -14.20 -1.42 -16.75
N HIS A 30 -13.36 -1.61 -17.76
CA HIS A 30 -12.60 -2.84 -17.93
C HIS A 30 -11.18 -2.72 -17.35
N LEU A 31 -10.83 -3.65 -16.47
CA LEU A 31 -9.47 -3.75 -15.93
C LEU A 31 -8.48 -4.16 -17.01
N ALA A 32 -7.25 -3.67 -16.90
CA ALA A 32 -6.17 -4.12 -17.75
C ALA A 32 -5.88 -5.59 -17.43
N ASN A 33 -5.76 -6.42 -18.47
CA ASN A 33 -5.42 -7.82 -18.29
C ASN A 33 -3.90 -7.95 -18.17
N PHE A 34 -3.39 -8.07 -16.94
CA PHE A 34 -1.98 -8.39 -16.67
C PHE A 34 -1.75 -9.90 -16.80
N ALA A 35 -1.95 -10.44 -17.99
CA ALA A 35 -1.81 -11.88 -18.23
C ALA A 35 -0.34 -12.36 -18.20
N ARG A 36 0.63 -11.43 -18.24
CA ARG A 36 2.06 -11.75 -18.29
C ARG A 36 2.83 -10.98 -17.22
N HIS A 37 3.73 -11.67 -16.53
CA HIS A 37 4.61 -11.08 -15.50
C HIS A 37 5.44 -9.90 -16.03
N GLU A 38 5.86 -9.91 -17.30
CA GLU A 38 6.62 -8.82 -17.93
C GLU A 38 5.87 -7.48 -17.93
N GLN A 39 4.54 -7.51 -18.09
CA GLN A 39 3.71 -6.30 -18.06
C GLN A 39 3.66 -5.72 -16.65
N MET A 40 3.66 -6.59 -15.62
CA MET A 40 3.76 -6.17 -14.23
C MET A 40 5.13 -5.58 -13.93
N TYR A 41 6.22 -6.22 -14.37
CA TYR A 41 7.58 -5.68 -14.20
C TYR A 41 7.75 -4.31 -14.84
N THR A 42 7.11 -4.08 -16.00
CA THR A 42 7.15 -2.78 -16.67
C THR A 42 6.45 -1.69 -15.85
N CYS A 43 5.34 -2.01 -15.19
CA CYS A 43 4.65 -1.09 -14.29
C CYS A 43 5.48 -0.74 -13.04
N PHE A 44 6.19 -1.74 -12.50
CA PHE A 44 6.98 -1.62 -11.28
C PHE A 44 8.38 -1.05 -11.51
N LYS A 45 8.88 -1.04 -12.75
CA LYS A 45 10.21 -0.54 -13.08
C LYS A 45 10.39 0.90 -12.59
N ASP A 46 11.55 1.17 -11.99
CA ASP A 46 11.91 2.47 -11.42
C ASP A 46 10.85 2.96 -10.42
N LYS A 47 10.37 2.08 -9.53
CA LYS A 47 9.42 2.44 -8.46
C LYS A 47 9.99 2.18 -7.08
N MET A 48 9.76 3.14 -6.20
CA MET A 48 9.92 3.04 -4.75
C MET A 48 8.55 2.87 -4.13
N ILE A 49 8.22 1.64 -3.77
CA ILE A 49 6.90 1.23 -3.28
C ILE A 49 6.96 1.15 -1.75
N HIS A 50 6.19 2.00 -1.10
CA HIS A 50 6.06 2.09 0.35
C HIS A 50 4.70 1.56 0.77
N LEU A 51 4.71 0.35 1.34
CA LEU A 51 3.55 -0.29 1.95
C LEU A 51 3.54 0.03 3.44
N ILE A 52 2.61 0.86 3.89
CA ILE A 52 2.54 1.34 5.27
C ILE A 52 1.23 0.89 5.89
N GLY A 53 1.27 -0.01 6.87
CA GLY A 53 -0.01 -0.42 7.46
C GLY A 53 -0.06 -1.69 8.28
N ASP A 54 -1.25 -2.27 8.32
CA ASP A 54 -1.54 -3.50 9.04
C ASP A 54 -1.10 -4.77 8.27
N SER A 55 -1.50 -5.92 8.80
CA SER A 55 -1.17 -7.24 8.23
C SER A 55 -1.66 -7.43 6.79
N THR A 56 -2.64 -6.64 6.32
CA THR A 56 -3.15 -6.70 4.94
C THR A 56 -2.06 -6.29 3.96
N VAL A 57 -1.43 -5.14 4.19
CA VAL A 57 -0.35 -4.66 3.31
C VAL A 57 0.97 -5.39 3.57
N HIS A 58 1.15 -6.02 4.73
CA HIS A 58 2.25 -6.96 4.93
C HIS A 58 2.09 -8.22 4.06
N GLN A 59 0.88 -8.77 3.96
CA GLN A 59 0.61 -9.88 3.05
C GLN A 59 0.84 -9.50 1.58
N TRP A 60 0.52 -8.26 1.19
CA TRP A 60 0.85 -7.76 -0.14
C TRP A 60 2.36 -7.71 -0.38
N TYR A 61 3.15 -7.26 0.59
CA TYR A 61 4.61 -7.32 0.52
C TYR A 61 5.09 -8.74 0.23
N LEU A 62 4.66 -9.71 1.04
CA LEU A 62 5.08 -11.11 0.91
C LEU A 62 4.64 -11.71 -0.42
N TYR A 63 3.44 -11.36 -0.88
CA TYR A 63 2.93 -11.79 -2.17
C TYR A 63 3.75 -11.22 -3.32
N LEU A 64 4.07 -9.92 -3.30
CA LEU A 64 4.85 -9.26 -4.34
C LEU A 64 6.28 -9.79 -4.37
N GLU A 65 6.95 -9.90 -3.21
CA GLU A 65 8.29 -10.49 -3.09
C GLU A 65 8.34 -11.91 -3.68
N LYS A 66 7.32 -12.74 -3.41
CA LYS A 66 7.23 -14.09 -3.97
C LYS A 66 6.90 -14.10 -5.48
N THR A 67 6.11 -13.15 -5.95
CA THR A 67 5.60 -13.12 -7.33
C THR A 67 6.64 -12.58 -8.32
N PHE A 68 7.50 -11.68 -7.86
CA PHE A 68 8.53 -11.06 -8.68
C PHE A 68 9.90 -11.67 -8.35
N GLU A 69 10.31 -12.69 -9.11
CA GLU A 69 11.58 -13.40 -8.93
C GLU A 69 12.84 -12.50 -8.79
N GLY A 70 12.82 -11.31 -9.41
CA GLY A 70 13.90 -10.32 -9.33
C GLY A 70 13.95 -9.51 -8.02
N LEU A 71 12.84 -9.43 -7.28
CA LEU A 71 12.77 -8.81 -5.96
C LEU A 71 13.39 -9.75 -4.92
N LYS A 72 14.52 -9.36 -4.35
CA LYS A 72 15.24 -10.13 -3.33
C LYS A 72 15.10 -9.47 -1.97
N HIS A 73 14.84 -10.28 -0.94
CA HIS A 73 14.86 -9.84 0.44
C HIS A 73 16.21 -9.21 0.79
N PHE A 74 16.16 -8.05 1.42
CA PHE A 74 17.33 -7.38 1.97
C PHE A 74 17.28 -7.51 3.50
N ASP A 75 18.20 -8.29 4.06
CA ASP A 75 18.28 -8.51 5.50
C ASP A 75 18.69 -7.22 6.21
N LEU A 76 17.75 -6.62 6.95
CA LEU A 76 17.96 -5.43 7.78
C LEU A 76 18.50 -5.77 9.18
N HIS A 77 18.81 -7.05 9.44
CA HIS A 77 19.12 -7.61 10.76
C HIS A 77 18.04 -7.25 11.79
N ARG A 78 16.79 -7.35 11.35
CA ARG A 78 15.59 -7.13 12.17
C ARG A 78 15.00 -8.49 12.57
N THR A 79 14.64 -8.59 13.84
CA THR A 79 13.84 -9.69 14.39
C THR A 79 12.39 -9.26 14.62
N GLY A 80 11.47 -10.23 14.60
CA GLY A 80 10.05 -9.99 14.84
C GLY A 80 9.24 -9.72 13.57
N LEU A 81 8.03 -10.27 13.53
CA LEU A 81 7.13 -10.21 12.37
C LEU A 81 6.69 -8.78 12.02
N GLU A 82 6.73 -7.89 13.01
CA GLU A 82 6.23 -6.52 12.90
C GLU A 82 7.35 -5.51 12.65
N SER A 83 8.57 -6.00 12.42
CA SER A 83 9.70 -5.17 12.01
C SER A 83 9.63 -4.83 10.52
N MET A 84 10.29 -3.73 10.14
CA MET A 84 10.34 -3.31 8.74
C MET A 84 10.91 -4.43 7.85
N ALA A 85 10.30 -4.61 6.68
CA ALA A 85 10.77 -5.52 5.64
C ALA A 85 11.15 -4.73 4.38
N LEU A 86 12.18 -5.19 3.67
CA LEU A 86 12.71 -4.56 2.48
C LEU A 86 13.08 -5.63 1.44
N SER A 87 12.62 -5.47 0.21
CA SER A 87 13.09 -6.20 -0.95
C SER A 87 13.54 -5.23 -2.04
N VAL A 88 14.56 -5.63 -2.80
CA VAL A 88 15.09 -4.83 -3.90
C VAL A 88 15.27 -5.66 -5.17
N ASP A 89 14.97 -5.07 -6.33
CA ASP A 89 15.39 -5.57 -7.65
C ASP A 89 16.34 -4.51 -8.24
N LEU A 90 17.64 -4.79 -8.20
CA LEU A 90 18.68 -3.86 -8.68
C LEU A 90 18.66 -3.73 -10.21
N GLN A 91 18.23 -4.77 -10.93
CA GLN A 91 18.20 -4.76 -12.40
C GLN A 91 17.11 -3.83 -12.93
N ARG A 92 15.96 -3.79 -12.23
CA ARG A 92 14.79 -2.98 -12.61
C ARG A 92 14.61 -1.74 -11.75
N ASN A 93 15.55 -1.49 -10.83
CA ASN A 93 15.54 -0.37 -9.90
C ASN A 93 14.21 -0.28 -9.11
N ILE A 94 13.80 -1.41 -8.53
CA ILE A 94 12.58 -1.53 -7.74
C ILE A 94 12.97 -1.62 -6.28
N ARG A 95 12.35 -0.79 -5.45
CA ARG A 95 12.42 -0.89 -4.00
C ARG A 95 11.02 -1.17 -3.46
N LEU A 96 10.85 -2.29 -2.77
CA LEU A 96 9.61 -2.64 -2.10
C LEU A 96 9.86 -2.63 -0.60
N GLN A 97 9.16 -1.77 0.12
CA GLN A 97 9.30 -1.64 1.57
C GLN A 97 7.96 -1.84 2.23
N TRP A 98 7.93 -2.65 3.28
CA TRP A 98 6.81 -2.69 4.21
C TRP A 98 7.22 -2.17 5.58
N LYS A 99 6.35 -1.36 6.19
CA LYS A 99 6.49 -0.90 7.56
C LYS A 99 5.13 -0.85 8.23
N LYS A 100 5.05 -1.35 9.46
CA LYS A 100 3.81 -1.27 10.22
C LYS A 100 3.40 0.17 10.50
N HIS A 101 2.12 0.39 10.79
CA HIS A 101 1.71 1.64 11.43
C HIS A 101 1.91 1.58 12.94
N SER A 102 2.14 2.75 13.57
CA SER A 102 2.18 2.86 15.03
C SER A 102 0.78 2.81 15.67
N HIS A 103 0.68 3.09 16.96
CA HIS A 103 -0.49 2.81 17.79
C HIS A 103 -1.81 3.51 17.38
N PRO A 104 -2.97 2.87 17.59
CA PRO A 104 -3.15 1.50 18.09
C PRO A 104 -2.70 0.45 17.06
N PHE A 105 -2.08 -0.62 17.52
CA PHE A 105 -1.65 -1.73 16.67
C PHE A 105 -1.92 -3.04 17.40
N VAL A 106 -2.66 -3.94 16.76
CA VAL A 106 -3.12 -5.18 17.37
C VAL A 106 -2.45 -6.35 16.66
N ALA A 107 -1.46 -6.94 17.32
CA ALA A 107 -0.79 -8.13 16.87
C ALA A 107 -0.58 -9.09 18.03
N VAL A 108 -0.59 -10.39 17.71
CA VAL A 108 -0.37 -11.48 18.66
C VAL A 108 1.05 -11.43 19.23
N ASN A 109 2.03 -11.02 18.41
CA ASN A 109 3.41 -10.84 18.81
C ASN A 109 3.81 -9.37 18.64
N LYS A 110 4.30 -8.73 19.71
CA LYS A 110 4.76 -7.33 19.71
C LYS A 110 6.28 -7.21 19.64
N SER A 111 6.95 -8.14 18.96
CA SER A 111 8.37 -8.04 18.69
C SER A 111 8.61 -7.17 17.45
N TYR A 112 9.17 -5.98 17.66
CA TYR A 112 9.61 -5.07 16.61
C TYR A 112 10.72 -4.15 17.13
N PHE A 113 11.46 -3.54 16.20
CA PHE A 113 12.46 -2.53 16.55
C PHE A 113 11.78 -1.18 16.80
N VAL A 114 12.16 -0.48 17.88
CA VAL A 114 11.58 0.84 18.20
C VAL A 114 11.75 1.85 17.06
N LYS A 115 12.85 1.74 16.28
CA LYS A 115 13.09 2.57 15.09
C LYS A 115 12.04 2.36 13.97
N ASP A 116 11.35 1.23 14.00
CA ASP A 116 10.31 0.89 13.03
C ASP A 116 8.91 1.37 13.50
N ASP A 117 8.81 1.98 14.69
CA ASP A 117 7.54 2.45 15.24
C ASP A 117 7.33 3.95 14.94
N LEU A 118 6.68 4.25 13.82
CA LEU A 118 6.30 5.61 13.43
C LEU A 118 4.85 5.65 13.00
N TYR A 119 4.15 6.75 13.30
CA TYR A 119 2.83 6.98 12.74
C TYR A 119 2.91 7.09 11.22
N VAL A 120 1.85 6.67 10.54
CA VAL A 120 1.77 6.74 9.07
C VAL A 120 2.04 8.17 8.57
N SER A 121 1.53 9.18 9.27
CA SER A 121 1.79 10.59 8.92
C SER A 121 3.28 10.94 8.98
N GLU A 122 4.00 10.48 10.01
CA GLU A 122 5.43 10.74 10.17
C GLU A 122 6.25 9.99 9.11
N GLN A 123 5.86 8.75 8.80
CA GLN A 123 6.46 7.98 7.71
C GLN A 123 6.28 8.69 6.38
N ILE A 124 5.08 9.22 6.10
CA ILE A 124 4.80 10.00 4.89
C ILE A 124 5.62 11.28 4.87
N ASP A 125 5.72 12.02 5.99
CA ASP A 125 6.48 13.27 6.06
C ASP A 125 7.98 13.06 5.79
N GLN A 126 8.51 11.87 6.04
CA GLN A 126 9.91 11.50 5.73
C GLN A 126 10.15 11.11 4.27
N LEU A 127 9.09 10.95 3.45
CA LEU A 127 9.25 10.61 2.04
C LEU A 127 9.65 11.84 1.22
N GLU A 128 10.61 11.69 0.33
CA GLU A 128 10.93 12.74 -0.66
C GLU A 128 9.76 12.93 -1.63
N GLY A 129 9.17 11.83 -2.10
CA GLY A 129 8.11 11.85 -3.11
C GLY A 129 8.66 11.95 -4.54
N GLY A 130 7.76 11.94 -5.51
CA GLY A 130 8.08 12.14 -6.93
C GLY A 130 7.51 11.05 -7.83
N PRO A 131 7.80 11.09 -9.14
CA PRO A 131 7.16 10.23 -10.15
C PRO A 131 7.44 8.74 -9.97
N HIS A 132 8.47 8.41 -9.18
CA HIS A 132 8.90 7.05 -8.86
C HIS A 132 8.31 6.52 -7.55
N TYR A 133 7.68 7.36 -6.72
CA TYR A 133 7.14 6.94 -5.43
C TYR A 133 5.71 6.45 -5.55
N VAL A 134 5.46 5.30 -4.93
CA VAL A 134 4.13 4.71 -4.77
C VAL A 134 3.90 4.48 -3.28
N VAL A 135 2.86 5.09 -2.73
CA VAL A 135 2.49 4.91 -1.32
C VAL A 135 1.16 4.15 -1.24
N VAL A 136 1.14 3.07 -0.47
CA VAL A 136 -0.05 2.27 -0.17
C VAL A 136 -0.25 2.24 1.34
N ILE A 137 -1.45 2.59 1.79
CA ILE A 137 -1.76 2.73 3.21
C ILE A 137 -2.94 1.82 3.58
N CYS A 138 -2.82 1.08 4.68
CA CYS A 138 -3.93 0.32 5.25
C CYS A 138 -3.89 0.33 6.78
N LEU A 139 -5.01 0.68 7.42
CA LEU A 139 -5.10 0.80 8.89
C LEU A 139 -6.21 -0.07 9.49
N GLY A 140 -7.23 -0.43 8.71
CA GLY A 140 -8.58 -0.69 9.20
C GLY A 140 -8.68 -1.79 10.27
N GLN A 141 -7.93 -2.89 10.13
CA GLN A 141 -8.09 -4.03 11.05
C GLN A 141 -7.68 -3.68 12.48
N ASN A 142 -6.61 -2.91 12.64
CA ASN A 142 -6.07 -2.56 13.95
C ASN A 142 -6.91 -1.54 14.72
N PHE A 143 -7.88 -0.90 14.08
CA PHE A 143 -8.77 0.08 14.71
C PHE A 143 -10.14 -0.51 15.08
N ARG A 144 -10.48 -1.72 14.61
CA ARG A 144 -11.77 -2.37 14.91
C ARG A 144 -12.12 -2.46 16.41
N PRO A 145 -11.19 -2.80 17.33
CA PRO A 145 -11.53 -2.87 18.75
C PRO A 145 -11.48 -1.52 19.46
N PHE A 146 -11.22 -0.42 18.75
CA PHE A 146 -11.06 0.91 19.32
C PHE A 146 -12.21 1.84 18.94
N PRO A 147 -12.49 2.88 19.75
CA PRO A 147 -13.47 3.88 19.38
C PRO A 147 -13.18 4.53 18.02
N ILE A 148 -14.22 4.66 17.19
CA ILE A 148 -14.12 5.19 15.82
C ILE A 148 -13.46 6.56 15.72
N HIS A 149 -13.58 7.41 16.75
CA HIS A 149 -12.96 8.73 16.76
C HIS A 149 -11.42 8.66 16.68
N LEU A 150 -10.79 7.58 17.17
CA LEU A 150 -9.35 7.36 17.02
C LEU A 150 -8.98 7.07 15.57
N PHE A 151 -9.77 6.25 14.89
CA PHE A 151 -9.59 5.97 13.46
C PHE A 151 -9.75 7.25 12.63
N ILE A 152 -10.82 8.02 12.87
CA ILE A 152 -11.06 9.31 12.19
C ILE A 152 -9.87 10.26 12.38
N LYS A 153 -9.39 10.42 13.62
CA LYS A 153 -8.23 11.27 13.91
C LYS A 153 -6.98 10.83 13.13
N ARG A 154 -6.76 9.52 13.01
CA ARG A 154 -5.62 8.96 12.28
C ARG A 154 -5.73 9.20 10.78
N VAL A 155 -6.90 8.97 10.20
CA VAL A 155 -7.15 9.24 8.77
C VAL A 155 -7.00 10.72 8.44
N ILE A 156 -7.47 11.64 9.30
CA ILE A 156 -7.26 13.08 9.12
C ILE A 156 -5.77 13.43 9.11
N ASN A 157 -4.98 12.88 10.02
CA ASN A 157 -3.53 13.15 10.07
C ASN A 157 -2.79 12.57 8.86
N VAL A 158 -3.19 11.38 8.40
CA VAL A 158 -2.66 10.77 7.16
C VAL A 158 -2.99 11.65 5.95
N ARG A 159 -4.25 12.10 5.83
CA ARG A 159 -4.67 13.02 4.77
C ARG A 159 -3.80 14.29 4.75
N LYS A 160 -3.59 14.93 5.91
CA LYS A 160 -2.75 16.13 6.01
C LYS A 160 -1.29 15.86 5.61
N ALA A 161 -0.75 14.68 5.93
CA ALA A 161 0.60 14.31 5.52
C ALA A 161 0.71 14.08 4.01
N LEU A 162 -0.31 13.47 3.40
CA LEU A 162 -0.41 13.33 1.95
C LEU A 162 -0.53 14.68 1.25
N GLU A 163 -1.35 15.59 1.77
CA GLU A 163 -1.44 16.96 1.27
C GLU A 163 -0.07 17.65 1.30
N ARG A 164 0.68 17.53 2.40
CA ARG A 164 2.07 18.04 2.47
C ARG A 164 3.01 17.34 1.48
N LEU A 165 2.84 16.04 1.24
CA LEU A 165 3.63 15.28 0.27
C LEU A 165 3.37 15.76 -1.16
N PHE A 166 2.11 15.97 -1.54
CA PHE A 166 1.78 16.47 -2.87
C PHE A 166 2.15 17.94 -3.07
N LEU A 167 2.11 18.76 -2.01
CA LEU A 167 2.59 20.13 -2.07
C LEU A 167 4.10 20.21 -2.35
N ARG A 168 4.91 19.31 -1.76
CA ARG A 168 6.36 19.28 -2.00
C ARG A 168 6.75 18.49 -3.26
N SER A 169 5.95 17.51 -3.66
CA SER A 169 6.24 16.62 -4.78
C SER A 169 4.95 16.17 -5.49
N PRO A 170 4.42 17.00 -6.41
CA PRO A 170 3.11 16.79 -7.04
C PRO A 170 2.99 15.51 -7.87
N ASP A 171 4.12 15.02 -8.42
CA ASP A 171 4.14 13.84 -9.29
C ASP A 171 4.08 12.50 -8.53
N THR A 172 3.96 12.54 -7.20
CA THR A 172 3.85 11.33 -6.38
C THR A 172 2.55 10.57 -6.69
N LYS A 173 2.63 9.25 -6.91
CA LYS A 173 1.44 8.41 -7.14
C LYS A 173 0.98 7.77 -5.82
N GLU A 174 -0.29 7.93 -5.47
CA GLU A 174 -0.90 7.27 -4.32
C GLU A 174 -1.96 6.26 -4.76
N THR A 175 -1.97 5.09 -4.12
CA THR A 175 -3.08 4.14 -4.21
C THR A 175 -3.68 3.98 -2.81
N LYS A 176 -4.85 4.58 -2.58
CA LYS A 176 -5.62 4.37 -1.35
C LYS A 176 -6.30 3.01 -1.41
N LEU A 177 -5.96 2.12 -0.48
CA LEU A 177 -6.75 0.93 -0.22
C LEU A 177 -7.77 1.28 0.87
N GLU A 178 -8.92 1.80 0.47
CA GLU A 178 -10.05 1.91 1.39
C GLU A 178 -10.50 0.49 1.76
N ALA A 179 -10.57 0.23 3.07
CA ALA A 179 -10.98 -1.06 3.60
C ALA A 179 -12.41 -1.35 3.14
N ASN A 180 -12.57 -2.25 2.17
CA ASN A 180 -13.88 -2.81 1.88
C ASN A 180 -14.22 -3.89 2.91
N THR A 181 -15.31 -3.60 3.62
CA THR A 181 -16.36 -4.53 4.10
C THR A 181 -16.45 -4.71 5.62
N LEU A 182 -17.55 -4.14 6.13
CA LEU A 182 -18.22 -4.23 7.44
C LEU A 182 -17.71 -3.29 8.55
N MET A 183 -18.40 -2.15 8.70
CA MET A 183 -19.17 -1.93 9.94
C MET A 183 -20.32 -2.92 9.97
#